data_AF-A0A316Q963-F1
#
_entry.id   AF-A0A316Q963-F1
#
_cell.length_a   1.000
_cell.length_b   1.000
_cell.length_c   1.000
_cell.angle_alpha   90.00
_cell.angle_beta   90.00
_cell.angle_gamma   90.00
#
_symmetry.space_group_name_H-M   'P 1'
#
loop_
_entity.id
_entity.type
_entity.pdbx_description
1 polymer ?
#
loop_
_entity_poly.entity_id
_entity_poly.type
_entity_poly.pdbx_seq_one_letter_code
_entity_poly.pdbx_strand_id
1 'polypeptide(L)'
;MKDKIMESEGIEDAPAEKVEAHEEAMLKKTAEPLVYVGPGFRDSLLSTYGIFADGVPEEFRGTVYEKLFVPASKLDVARALLKQKGSYLSVFFAQALKEHAEKKGA
;
A
#
# COMPACT_ATOMS: atom_id res chain seq x y z
N MET A 1 -16.06 -63.10 10.94
CA MET A 1 -16.74 -63.04 12.25
C MET A 1 -15.97 -62.01 13.07
N LYS A 2 -16.52 -60.81 13.32
CA LYS A 2 -17.40 -60.51 14.48
C LYS A 2 -16.60 -60.65 15.77
N ASP A 3 -16.42 -59.69 16.68
CA ASP A 3 -17.03 -58.40 17.02
C ASP A 3 -16.13 -57.80 18.14
N LYS A 4 -15.84 -56.48 18.18
CA LYS A 4 -16.38 -55.48 19.17
C LYS A 4 -15.66 -55.52 20.55
N ILE A 5 -15.18 -54.42 21.14
CA ILE A 5 -15.89 -53.41 21.98
C ILE A 5 -14.84 -52.30 22.32
N MET A 6 -15.00 -51.04 21.86
CA MET A 6 -15.56 -49.83 22.53
C MET A 6 -14.81 -49.31 23.76
N GLU A 7 -14.48 -48.00 23.73
CA GLU A 7 -14.64 -46.93 24.75
C GLU A 7 -13.88 -45.70 24.22
N SER A 8 -14.53 -44.67 23.64
CA SER A 8 -15.36 -43.59 24.20
C SER A 8 -14.56 -42.36 24.65
N GLU A 9 -14.81 -41.26 23.91
CA GLU A 9 -14.95 -39.85 24.33
C GLU A 9 -13.70 -39.02 24.69
N GLY A 10 -13.73 -37.74 24.28
CA GLY A 10 -12.68 -36.74 24.51
C GLY A 10 -12.36 -35.93 23.25
N ILE A 11 -13.27 -35.09 22.72
CA ILE A 11 -13.26 -33.61 22.85
C ILE A 11 -11.84 -33.02 22.56
N GLU A 12 -11.56 -32.07 21.66
CA GLU A 12 -12.19 -30.79 21.37
C GLU A 12 -11.74 -30.26 19.99
N ASP A 13 -12.71 -29.63 19.33
CA ASP A 13 -12.62 -28.59 18.31
C ASP A 13 -11.28 -27.83 18.32
N ALA A 14 -10.47 -28.00 17.27
CA ALA A 14 -9.37 -27.08 17.00
C ALA A 14 -9.91 -25.98 16.07
N PRO A 15 -10.09 -24.73 16.55
CA PRO A 15 -10.62 -23.68 15.72
C PRO A 15 -9.63 -23.33 14.62
N ALA A 16 -10.18 -23.20 13.42
CA ALA A 16 -9.54 -22.79 12.18
C ALA A 16 -9.13 -21.30 12.20
N GLU A 17 -8.32 -20.88 13.18
CA GLU A 17 -7.90 -19.49 13.36
C GLU A 17 -6.37 -19.36 13.27
N LYS A 18 -5.80 -19.88 12.18
CA LYS A 18 -4.36 -19.73 11.89
C LYS A 18 -4.05 -19.39 10.44
N VAL A 19 -4.98 -18.74 9.76
CA VAL A 19 -4.75 -18.17 8.43
C VAL A 19 -4.75 -16.65 8.41
N GLU A 20 -5.35 -15.97 9.39
CA GLU A 20 -5.40 -14.50 9.38
C GLU A 20 -4.19 -13.85 10.09
N ALA A 21 -3.55 -14.55 11.02
CA ALA A 21 -2.39 -14.02 11.77
C ALA A 21 -1.07 -14.00 10.99
N HIS A 22 -1.04 -14.44 9.73
CA HIS A 22 0.16 -14.31 8.89
C HIS A 22 0.18 -13.00 8.08
N GLU A 23 -0.95 -12.29 7.95
CA GLU A 23 -1.02 -11.05 7.18
C GLU A 23 -0.61 -9.81 8.01
N GLU A 24 -0.84 -9.83 9.33
CA GLU A 24 -0.54 -8.68 10.20
C GLU A 24 0.92 -8.61 10.68
N ALA A 25 1.66 -9.73 10.71
CA ALA A 25 3.00 -9.80 11.29
C ALA A 25 4.14 -9.38 10.33
N MET A 26 3.87 -9.20 9.03
CA MET A 26 4.89 -8.69 8.09
C MET A 26 4.98 -7.14 8.10
N LEU A 27 4.07 -6.46 8.81
CA LEU A 27 3.90 -4.99 8.79
C LEU A 27 4.92 -4.20 9.63
N LYS A 28 5.84 -4.86 10.35
CA LYS A 28 6.92 -4.19 11.10
C LYS A 28 8.31 -4.40 10.49
N LYS A 29 8.37 -4.59 9.18
CA LYS A 29 9.65 -4.54 8.46
C LYS A 29 10.06 -3.09 8.29
N THR A 30 10.57 -2.47 9.38
CA THR A 30 11.24 -1.14 9.39
C THR A 30 10.80 -0.28 8.22
N ALA A 31 9.56 0.22 8.27
CA ALA A 31 8.90 0.82 7.11
C ALA A 31 9.81 1.93 6.57
N GLU A 32 10.48 1.64 5.46
CA GLU A 32 11.36 2.63 4.86
C GLU A 32 10.50 3.83 4.50
N PRO A 33 10.94 5.06 4.84
CA PRO A 33 10.13 6.23 4.61
C PRO A 33 9.77 6.31 3.13
N LEU A 34 8.49 6.52 2.84
CA LEU A 34 8.03 6.73 1.49
C LEU A 34 8.22 8.20 1.12
N VAL A 35 8.53 8.43 -0.14
CA VAL A 35 8.66 9.74 -0.75
C VAL A 35 7.57 9.86 -1.80
N TYR A 36 6.75 10.89 -1.68
CA TYR A 36 5.78 11.22 -2.71
C TYR A 36 6.48 11.93 -3.87
N VAL A 37 6.43 11.35 -5.07
CA VAL A 37 7.07 11.89 -6.27
C VAL A 37 6.08 12.51 -7.26
N GLY A 38 4.86 12.78 -6.80
CA GLY A 38 3.80 13.37 -7.61
C GLY A 38 3.78 14.91 -7.62
N PRO A 39 2.77 15.49 -8.28
CA PRO A 39 2.54 16.94 -8.27
C PRO A 39 2.23 17.46 -6.87
N GLY A 40 2.82 18.60 -6.50
CA GLY A 40 2.56 19.26 -5.24
C GLY A 40 1.29 20.10 -5.29
N PHE A 41 0.43 19.96 -4.29
CA PHE A 41 -0.82 20.71 -4.18
C PHE A 41 -0.81 21.58 -2.92
N ARG A 42 -1.07 22.88 -3.10
CA ARG A 42 -1.04 23.85 -1.98
C ARG A 42 -2.13 23.62 -0.93
N ASP A 43 -3.21 22.98 -1.34
CA ASP A 43 -4.40 22.72 -0.52
C ASP A 43 -4.38 21.29 0.09
N SER A 44 -3.26 20.55 -0.01
CA SER A 44 -3.13 19.16 0.43
C SER A 44 -1.80 18.88 1.11
N LEU A 45 -1.71 17.75 1.81
CA LEU A 45 -0.48 17.20 2.38
C LEU A 45 0.52 16.72 1.31
N LEU A 46 0.07 16.54 0.07
CA LEU A 46 0.90 16.12 -1.05
C LEU A 46 1.80 17.25 -1.53
N SER A 47 3.03 17.28 -1.03
CA SER A 47 4.12 18.10 -1.54
C SER A 47 5.08 17.26 -2.36
N THR A 48 5.53 17.75 -3.52
CA THR A 48 6.52 17.04 -4.35
C THR A 48 7.79 16.75 -3.53
N TYR A 49 8.21 15.49 -3.52
CA TYR A 49 9.29 14.94 -2.69
C TYR A 49 9.05 15.00 -1.17
N GLY A 50 7.80 15.13 -0.74
CA GLY A 50 7.40 15.01 0.66
C GLY A 50 7.71 13.61 1.19
N ILE A 51 8.26 13.56 2.41
CA ILE A 51 8.66 12.32 3.08
C ILE A 51 7.56 11.92 4.06
N PHE A 52 7.18 10.65 4.02
CA PHE A 52 6.14 10.04 4.83
C PHE A 52 6.74 8.84 5.57
N ALA A 53 7.04 9.05 6.85
CA ALA A 53 7.69 8.04 7.69
C ALA A 53 6.75 6.86 8.00
N ASP A 54 5.45 7.12 8.12
CA ASP A 54 4.42 6.13 8.44
C ASP A 54 3.83 5.43 7.20
N GLY A 55 4.39 5.70 6.02
CA GLY A 55 3.91 5.16 4.74
C GLY A 55 2.82 6.01 4.09
N VAL A 56 1.98 5.39 3.24
CA VAL A 56 0.93 6.13 2.50
C VAL A 56 -0.22 6.49 3.45
N PRO A 57 -0.55 7.80 3.59
CA PRO A 57 -1.70 8.24 4.38
C PRO A 57 -3.01 7.61 3.89
N GLU A 58 -3.93 7.30 4.80
CA GLU A 58 -5.17 6.60 4.48
C GLU A 58 -6.05 7.34 3.46
N GLU A 59 -6.05 8.68 3.50
CA GLU A 59 -6.78 9.53 2.53
C GLU A 59 -6.36 9.32 1.07
N PHE A 60 -5.14 8.81 0.85
CA PHE A 60 -4.60 8.55 -0.49
C PHE A 60 -4.61 7.07 -0.87
N ARG A 61 -4.93 6.15 0.05
CA ARG A 61 -5.00 4.72 -0.27
C ARG A 61 -6.14 4.45 -1.26
N GLY A 62 -5.89 3.61 -2.25
CA GLY A 62 -6.82 3.31 -3.34
C GLY A 62 -6.96 4.42 -4.39
N THR A 63 -6.26 5.55 -4.24
CA THR A 63 -6.29 6.67 -5.20
C THR A 63 -5.14 6.59 -6.20
N VAL A 64 -5.17 7.45 -7.22
CA VAL A 64 -4.04 7.64 -8.14
C VAL A 64 -2.77 8.08 -7.41
N TYR A 65 -2.89 8.80 -6.29
CA TYR A 65 -1.77 9.36 -5.56
C TYR A 65 -0.94 8.29 -4.86
N GLU A 66 -1.55 7.20 -4.39
CA GLU A 66 -0.86 6.05 -3.78
C GLU A 66 0.28 5.55 -4.67
N LYS A 67 0.06 5.53 -5.99
CA LYS A 67 1.02 5.01 -6.98
C LYS A 67 2.24 5.89 -7.17
N LEU A 68 2.20 7.11 -6.62
CA LEU A 68 3.28 8.08 -6.64
C LEU A 68 4.09 8.09 -5.33
N PHE A 69 3.77 7.22 -4.37
CA PHE A 69 4.63 6.98 -3.21
C PHE A 69 5.66 5.92 -3.55
N VAL A 70 6.93 6.29 -3.45
CA VAL A 70 8.05 5.39 -3.69
C VAL A 70 8.92 5.31 -2.45
N PRO A 71 9.59 4.19 -2.18
CA PRO A 71 10.52 4.14 -1.07
C PRO A 71 11.67 5.13 -1.28
N ALA A 72 12.14 5.77 -0.20
CA ALA A 72 13.24 6.73 -0.26
C ALA A 72 14.49 6.14 -0.93
N SER A 73 14.76 4.86 -0.70
CA SER A 73 15.85 4.09 -1.34
C SER A 73 15.76 4.04 -2.87
N LYS A 74 14.58 4.23 -3.45
CA LYS A 74 14.30 4.16 -4.90
C LYS A 74 14.03 5.54 -5.51
N LEU A 75 14.28 6.62 -4.79
CA LEU A 75 13.97 7.98 -5.24
C LEU A 75 14.67 8.35 -6.56
N ASP A 76 15.95 8.00 -6.72
CA ASP A 76 16.69 8.29 -7.96
C ASP A 76 16.10 7.55 -9.18
N VAL A 77 15.68 6.30 -8.98
CA VAL A 77 15.01 5.51 -10.03
C VAL A 77 13.65 6.13 -10.37
N ALA A 78 12.88 6.52 -9.36
CA ALA A 78 11.59 7.17 -9.55
C ALA A 78 11.72 8.50 -10.31
N ARG A 79 12.77 9.29 -10.03
CA ARG A 79 13.11 10.50 -10.77
C ARG A 79 13.46 10.22 -12.23
N ALA A 80 14.21 9.16 -12.51
CA ALA A 80 14.51 8.76 -13.87
C ALA A 80 13.24 8.35 -14.63
N LEU A 81 12.36 7.57 -13.99
CA LEU A 81 11.07 7.17 -14.56
C LEU A 81 10.16 8.38 -14.83
N LEU A 82 10.09 9.38 -13.94
CA LEU A 82 9.31 10.59 -14.19
C LEU A 82 9.78 11.38 -15.41
N LYS A 83 11.08 11.37 -15.70
CA LYS A 83 11.65 11.98 -16.91
C LYS A 83 11.40 11.14 -18.17
N GLN A 84 11.22 9.83 -18.01
CA GLN A 84 10.92 8.93 -19.11
C GLN A 84 9.45 9.03 -19.51
N LYS A 85 9.20 9.62 -20.69
CA LYS A 85 7.86 9.74 -21.26
C LYS A 85 7.23 8.36 -21.48
N GLY A 86 6.01 8.16 -20.97
CA GLY A 86 5.28 6.89 -21.08
C GLY A 86 5.66 5.86 -20.03
N SER A 87 6.55 6.19 -19.08
CA SER A 87 6.73 5.36 -17.89
C SER A 87 5.45 5.34 -17.05
N TYR A 88 5.31 4.30 -16.23
CA TYR A 88 4.22 4.20 -15.26
C TYR A 88 4.11 5.49 -14.42
N LEU A 89 5.19 5.92 -13.76
CA LEU A 89 5.16 7.10 -12.90
C LEU A 89 4.80 8.39 -13.66
N SER A 90 5.26 8.55 -14.91
CA SER A 90 4.88 9.71 -15.74
C SER A 90 3.38 9.72 -16.05
N VAL A 91 2.79 8.54 -16.30
CA VAL A 91 1.35 8.40 -16.53
C VAL A 91 0.54 8.70 -15.25
N PHE A 92 0.91 8.12 -14.10
CA PHE A 92 0.24 8.41 -12.84
C PHE A 92 0.40 9.87 -12.41
N PHE A 93 1.54 10.50 -12.73
CA PHE A 93 1.77 11.91 -12.47
C PHE A 93 0.79 12.79 -13.26
N ALA A 94 0.61 12.52 -14.56
CA ALA A 94 -0.36 13.24 -15.39
C ALA A 94 -1.81 12.98 -14.93
N GLN A 95 -2.11 11.74 -14.54
CA GLN A 95 -3.43 11.38 -14.02
C GLN A 95 -3.73 12.10 -12.69
N ALA A 96 -2.75 12.20 -11.79
CA ALA A 96 -2.86 12.94 -10.53
C ALA A 96 -3.13 14.43 -10.76
N LEU A 97 -2.48 15.06 -11.75
CA LEU A 97 -2.78 16.44 -12.13
C LEU A 97 -4.22 16.59 -12.62
N LYS A 98 -4.69 15.65 -13.45
CA LYS A 98 -6.05 15.68 -13.98
C LYS A 98 -7.08 15.50 -12.86
N GLU A 99 -6.91 14.50 -12.00
CA GLU A 99 -7.84 14.22 -10.91
C GLU A 99 -7.93 15.40 -9.93
N HIS A 100 -6.81 16.05 -9.61
CA HIS A 100 -6.82 17.24 -8.78
C HIS A 100 -7.47 18.44 -9.46
N ALA A 101 -7.26 18.62 -10.77
CA ALA A 101 -7.93 19.69 -11.54
C ALA A 101 -9.45 19.48 -11.58
N GLU A 102 -9.91 18.24 -11.78
CA GLU A 102 -11.34 17.87 -11.75
C GLU A 102 -11.95 18.10 -10.37
N LYS A 103 -11.23 17.76 -9.29
CA LYS A 103 -11.67 18.02 -7.90
C LYS A 103 -11.71 19.51 -7.52
N LYS A 104 -10.88 20.36 -8.13
CA LYS A 104 -10.84 21.81 -7.84
C LYS A 104 -11.77 22.65 -8.74
N GLY A 105 -12.19 22.09 -9.88
CA GLY A 105 -13.13 22.72 -10.82
C GLY A 105 -14.60 22.34 -10.62
N ALA A 106 -14.90 21.46 -9.66
CA ALA A 106 -16.26 21.03 -9.29
C ALA A 106 -16.83 21.88 -8.15
#